data_AF-A0A2V7BL50-F1
#
_entry.id   AF-A0A2V7BL50-F1
#
_cell.length_a   1.000
_cell.length_b   1.000
_cell.length_c   1.000
_cell.angle_alpha   90.00
_cell.angle_beta   90.00
_cell.angle_gamma   90.00
#
_symmetry.space_group_name_H-M   'P 1'
#
loop_
_entity.id
_entity.type
_entity.pdbx_description
1 polymer ?
#
loop_
_entity_poly.entity_id
_entity_poly.type
_entity_poly.pdbx_seq_one_letter_code
_entity_poly.pdbx_strand_id
1 'polypeptide(L)'
;MIRLVPLLRSVRPLAVRAVQLVAVVAGTLAFGAPTALAQGASDAATIYRLNPASNYQQGCFGPCMCPILVGTDVRGTFVLTSTGFDGLFNTYAVTDVNWIVASGDQELRVTGSGTYKVGGEFAVQQELALDLKIGDSEVQRFDSGLVPGGGKFPDISVTISMSGQVCFDTVFLVGASPVPPDQVHPYILLPESTVQRGCFPPCECPLGVPRPIGGTFALVDLRQGPLFVELAVVDVDWLIARAPGASGIPVHGIGTYRVGGEFAVQQQLSLDLRVGKEGPTHFDSGLVDGGGEFPRIDISASVHGLHCFDTLLDLHALPHQGPALGWGRFSAR
;
A
#
# COMPACT_ATOMS: atom_id res chain seq x y z
N MET A 1 54.89 90.69 -6.42
CA MET A 1 54.17 91.70 -5.60
C MET A 1 53.06 90.97 -4.86
N ILE A 2 53.25 90.73 -3.55
CA ILE A 2 52.46 91.28 -2.40
C ILE A 2 51.02 90.72 -2.38
N ARG A 3 50.53 89.92 -1.40
CA ARG A 3 50.36 90.11 0.07
C ARG A 3 49.92 88.72 0.66
N LEU A 4 50.54 88.14 1.69
CA LEU A 4 50.40 88.27 3.16
C LEU A 4 49.12 87.67 3.85
N VAL A 5 49.36 86.66 4.72
CA VAL A 5 48.81 86.40 6.11
C VAL A 5 47.43 85.68 6.26
N PRO A 6 47.13 84.85 7.30
CA PRO A 6 47.97 83.93 8.14
C PRO A 6 47.24 82.67 8.78
N LEU A 7 48.01 81.89 9.59
CA LEU A 7 47.68 81.20 10.87
C LEU A 7 46.51 80.19 10.99
N LEU A 8 46.78 78.96 11.48
CA LEU A 8 46.69 78.60 12.93
C LEU A 8 47.10 77.14 13.24
N ARG A 9 47.58 76.96 14.48
CA ARG A 9 48.15 75.76 15.13
C ARG A 9 47.11 74.72 15.57
N SER A 10 47.51 73.44 15.68
CA SER A 10 47.21 72.61 16.87
C SER A 10 48.07 71.32 16.98
N VAL A 11 49.00 71.33 17.95
CA VAL A 11 49.44 70.29 18.92
C VAL A 11 49.33 68.76 18.61
N ARG A 12 50.49 68.15 18.25
CA ARG A 12 51.28 67.03 18.87
C ARG A 12 50.58 65.95 19.77
N PRO A 13 51.25 64.81 20.10
CA PRO A 13 51.88 63.73 19.32
C PRO A 13 51.63 62.33 20.01
N LEU A 14 52.55 61.37 19.85
CA LEU A 14 52.75 60.10 20.63
C LEU A 14 51.87 58.90 20.20
N ALA A 15 52.38 57.68 20.06
CA ALA A 15 53.69 57.12 20.34
C ALA A 15 53.94 55.87 19.48
N VAL A 16 55.18 55.77 19.03
CA VAL A 16 55.81 54.57 18.47
C VAL A 16 55.89 53.50 19.54
N ARG A 17 55.41 52.29 19.26
CA ARG A 17 55.95 51.06 19.84
C ARG A 17 56.12 50.02 18.75
N ALA A 18 57.39 49.76 18.46
CA ALA A 18 57.87 48.60 17.74
C ALA A 18 57.62 47.32 18.55
N VAL A 19 57.50 46.19 17.85
CA VAL A 19 58.27 44.94 18.02
C VAL A 19 57.45 43.75 17.48
N GLN A 20 58.02 43.15 16.42
CA GLN A 20 58.06 41.74 16.00
C GLN A 20 56.80 40.85 15.99
N LEU A 21 56.62 40.14 14.88
CA LEU A 21 56.82 38.68 14.84
C LEU A 21 56.80 38.13 13.40
N VAL A 22 57.88 37.43 13.04
CA VAL A 22 57.96 36.52 11.90
C VAL A 22 57.30 35.21 12.32
N ALA A 23 56.36 34.68 11.53
CA ALA A 23 55.86 33.31 11.67
C ALA A 23 55.53 32.68 10.30
N VAL A 24 56.48 31.86 9.86
CA VAL A 24 56.39 30.56 9.20
C VAL A 24 55.07 30.17 8.49
N VAL A 25 55.21 29.89 7.20
CA VAL A 25 54.27 29.21 6.31
C VAL A 25 54.07 27.75 6.73
N ALA A 26 52.82 27.34 6.95
CA ALA A 26 52.41 25.93 6.96
C ALA A 26 51.12 25.78 6.13
N GLY A 27 51.26 25.19 4.95
CA GLY A 27 50.14 24.89 4.06
C GLY A 27 49.33 23.70 4.56
N THR A 28 48.00 23.84 4.53
CA THR A 28 47.05 22.73 4.64
C THR A 28 45.94 22.94 3.61
N LEU A 29 45.90 22.05 2.62
CA LEU A 29 44.82 21.93 1.63
C LEU A 29 43.66 21.16 2.29
N ALA A 30 42.59 21.86 2.63
CA ALA A 30 41.34 21.24 3.07
C ALA A 30 40.58 20.74 1.83
N PHE A 31 40.77 19.47 1.46
CA PHE A 31 39.85 18.77 0.57
C PHE A 31 38.54 18.52 1.32
N GLY A 32 37.49 19.28 0.98
CA GLY A 32 36.13 18.99 1.40
C GLY A 32 35.70 17.66 0.80
N ALA A 33 35.58 16.61 1.62
CA ALA A 33 34.93 15.38 1.22
C ALA A 33 33.45 15.67 0.96
N PRO A 34 32.91 15.35 -0.23
CA PRO A 34 31.47 15.36 -0.40
C PRO A 34 30.90 14.26 0.49
N THR A 35 30.10 14.65 1.48
CA THR A 35 29.18 13.74 2.16
C THR A 35 28.21 13.23 1.11
N ALA A 36 28.51 12.09 0.51
CA ALA A 36 27.55 11.32 -0.23
C ALA A 36 26.48 10.88 0.76
N LEU A 37 25.33 11.56 0.74
CA LEU A 37 24.10 11.01 1.29
C LEU A 37 23.82 9.76 0.45
N ALA A 38 24.14 8.59 1.00
CA ALA A 38 23.56 7.35 0.55
C ALA A 38 22.05 7.48 0.77
N GLN A 39 21.35 7.99 -0.25
CA GLN A 39 19.91 7.81 -0.36
C GLN A 39 19.73 6.30 -0.52
N GLY A 40 19.45 5.61 0.59
CA GLY A 40 18.85 4.29 0.50
C GLY A 40 17.57 4.50 -0.29
N ALA A 41 17.59 4.09 -1.56
CA ALA A 41 16.36 3.90 -2.30
C ALA A 41 15.57 2.89 -1.48
N SER A 42 14.50 3.35 -0.84
CA SER A 42 13.44 2.45 -0.43
C SER A 42 13.05 1.71 -1.70
N ASP A 43 13.35 0.42 -1.78
CA ASP A 43 13.00 -0.39 -2.93
C ASP A 43 11.50 -0.20 -3.20
N ALA A 44 11.16 0.12 -4.45
CA ALA A 44 9.80 0.50 -4.81
C ALA A 44 8.87 -0.71 -4.68
N ALA A 45 7.84 -0.57 -3.86
CA ALA A 45 6.74 -1.54 -3.77
C ALA A 45 6.08 -1.70 -5.16
N THR A 46 5.88 -2.94 -5.58
CA THR A 46 5.27 -3.26 -6.89
C THR A 46 3.95 -4.01 -6.67
N ILE A 47 2.86 -3.52 -7.25
CA ILE A 47 1.57 -4.21 -7.23
C ILE A 47 1.62 -5.37 -8.21
N TYR A 48 1.23 -6.56 -7.76
CA TYR A 48 1.03 -7.75 -8.55
C TYR A 48 -0.45 -8.08 -8.63
N ARG A 49 -0.89 -8.55 -9.80
CA ARG A 49 -2.25 -9.06 -10.02
C ARG A 49 -2.19 -10.54 -10.36
N LEU A 50 -3.15 -11.29 -9.82
CA LEU A 50 -3.34 -12.70 -10.18
C LEU A 50 -3.83 -12.83 -11.63
N ASN A 51 -3.19 -13.73 -12.37
CA ASN A 51 -3.52 -14.08 -13.73
C ASN A 51 -4.68 -15.10 -13.74
N PRO A 52 -5.43 -15.23 -14.85
CA PRO A 52 -6.54 -16.19 -14.97
C PRO A 52 -6.17 -17.67 -14.77
N ALA A 53 -4.87 -18.01 -14.79
CA ALA A 53 -4.39 -19.35 -14.46
C ALA A 53 -4.33 -19.63 -12.95
N SER A 54 -4.55 -18.61 -12.10
CA SER A 54 -4.55 -18.75 -10.65
C SER A 54 -5.79 -19.47 -10.17
N ASN A 55 -5.58 -20.42 -9.28
CA ASN A 55 -6.60 -21.40 -8.93
C ASN A 55 -6.50 -21.77 -7.45
N TYR A 56 -7.66 -22.02 -6.85
CA TYR A 56 -7.85 -22.53 -5.51
C TYR A 56 -8.32 -23.97 -5.60
N GLN A 57 -7.67 -24.86 -4.85
CA GLN A 57 -8.07 -26.25 -4.73
C GLN A 57 -8.20 -26.62 -3.27
N GLN A 58 -9.28 -27.33 -2.94
CA GLN A 58 -9.43 -27.95 -1.65
C GLN A 58 -9.92 -29.39 -1.84
N GLY A 59 -9.23 -30.33 -1.21
CA GLY A 59 -9.59 -31.73 -1.29
C GLY A 59 -8.41 -32.65 -1.07
N CYS A 60 -8.52 -33.88 -1.57
CA CYS A 60 -7.51 -34.89 -1.34
C CYS A 60 -6.48 -34.93 -2.46
N PHE A 61 -5.22 -34.87 -2.06
CA PHE A 61 -4.05 -35.12 -2.87
C PHE A 61 -3.49 -36.50 -2.53
N GLY A 62 -2.59 -37.01 -3.36
CA GLY A 62 -1.94 -38.29 -3.12
C GLY A 62 -1.31 -38.34 -1.71
N PRO A 63 -1.39 -39.45 -0.97
CA PRO A 63 -1.89 -40.78 -1.34
C PRO A 63 -3.37 -41.07 -1.01
N CYS A 64 -4.13 -40.12 -0.44
CA CYS A 64 -5.48 -40.42 0.09
C CYS A 64 -6.57 -40.61 -0.99
N MET A 65 -6.29 -40.34 -2.28
CA MET A 65 -7.10 -40.69 -3.47
C MET A 65 -8.62 -40.42 -3.38
N CYS A 66 -9.06 -39.32 -2.78
CA CYS A 66 -10.40 -38.75 -3.00
C CYS A 66 -10.36 -37.64 -4.07
N PRO A 67 -11.48 -37.29 -4.71
CA PRO A 67 -11.51 -36.21 -5.68
C PRO A 67 -11.20 -34.85 -5.02
N ILE A 68 -10.63 -33.93 -5.80
CA ILE A 68 -10.59 -32.50 -5.45
C ILE A 68 -12.06 -32.03 -5.34
N LEU A 69 -12.43 -31.48 -4.19
CA LEU A 69 -13.81 -31.13 -3.87
C LEU A 69 -14.18 -29.73 -4.38
N VAL A 70 -13.20 -28.84 -4.43
CA VAL A 70 -13.35 -27.46 -4.91
C VAL A 70 -12.18 -27.14 -5.82
N GLY A 71 -12.47 -26.64 -7.02
CA GLY A 71 -11.48 -26.17 -7.98
C GLY A 71 -12.02 -24.92 -8.66
N THR A 72 -11.56 -23.74 -8.23
CA THR A 72 -12.13 -22.47 -8.70
C THR A 72 -11.06 -21.43 -8.96
N ASP A 73 -11.41 -20.45 -9.79
CA ASP A 73 -10.50 -19.36 -10.13
C ASP A 73 -10.31 -18.41 -8.95
N VAL A 74 -9.08 -17.93 -8.82
CA VAL A 74 -8.71 -16.92 -7.82
C VAL A 74 -8.29 -15.67 -8.54
N ARG A 75 -8.77 -14.54 -8.05
CA ARG A 75 -8.43 -13.22 -8.57
C ARG A 75 -8.09 -12.30 -7.42
N GLY A 76 -7.32 -11.25 -7.68
CA GLY A 76 -6.91 -10.31 -6.66
C GLY A 76 -5.52 -9.75 -6.90
N THR A 77 -5.01 -9.07 -5.89
CA THR A 77 -3.71 -8.41 -5.91
C THR A 77 -2.89 -8.73 -4.66
N PHE A 78 -1.60 -8.44 -4.72
CA PHE A 78 -0.71 -8.33 -3.56
C PHE A 78 0.42 -7.36 -3.90
N VAL A 79 1.19 -6.94 -2.89
CA VAL A 79 2.33 -6.05 -3.07
C VAL A 79 3.62 -6.82 -2.82
N LEU A 80 4.60 -6.62 -3.70
CA LEU A 80 5.95 -7.16 -3.57
C LEU A 80 6.93 -6.02 -3.31
N THR A 81 7.64 -6.06 -2.18
CA THR A 81 8.66 -5.07 -1.81
C THR A 81 9.99 -5.79 -1.63
N SER A 82 11.03 -5.37 -2.33
CA SER A 82 12.37 -5.98 -2.17
C SER A 82 12.91 -5.72 -0.77
N THR A 83 13.42 -6.79 -0.15
CA THR A 83 14.06 -6.78 1.17
C THR A 83 15.57 -6.99 1.09
N GLY A 84 16.11 -7.13 -0.13
CA GLY A 84 17.53 -7.26 -0.41
C GLY A 84 17.93 -8.63 -0.96
N PHE A 85 19.23 -8.89 -0.97
CA PHE A 85 19.85 -10.08 -1.53
C PHE A 85 20.69 -10.78 -0.46
N ASP A 86 20.52 -12.10 -0.29
CA ASP A 86 21.19 -12.87 0.76
C ASP A 86 22.50 -13.56 0.32
N GLY A 87 22.93 -13.32 -0.93
CA GLY A 87 24.07 -14.00 -1.55
C GLY A 87 23.67 -15.06 -2.58
N LEU A 88 22.45 -15.58 -2.50
CA LEU A 88 21.91 -16.60 -3.41
C LEU A 88 20.56 -16.21 -3.99
N PHE A 89 19.71 -15.55 -3.22
CA PHE A 89 18.34 -15.18 -3.57
C PHE A 89 18.11 -13.68 -3.42
N ASN A 90 17.36 -13.12 -4.37
CA ASN A 90 16.64 -11.87 -4.14
C ASN A 90 15.44 -12.19 -3.25
N THR A 91 15.26 -11.41 -2.19
CA THR A 91 14.23 -11.59 -1.18
C THR A 91 13.24 -10.44 -1.24
N TYR A 92 11.98 -10.76 -1.01
CA TYR A 92 10.88 -9.83 -1.06
C TYR A 92 9.91 -10.09 0.08
N ALA A 93 9.41 -9.01 0.68
CA ALA A 93 8.21 -9.03 1.49
C ALA A 93 6.98 -9.06 0.57
N VAL A 94 6.05 -9.96 0.87
CA VAL A 94 4.72 -9.98 0.28
C VAL A 94 3.76 -9.37 1.28
N THR A 95 3.14 -8.25 0.93
CA THR A 95 2.16 -7.57 1.78
C THR A 95 0.84 -7.42 1.06
N ASP A 96 -0.20 -7.06 1.81
CA ASP A 96 -1.46 -6.58 1.25
C ASP A 96 -2.09 -7.58 0.27
N VAL A 97 -1.97 -8.87 0.61
CA VAL A 97 -2.67 -9.94 -0.11
C VAL A 97 -4.16 -9.68 0.00
N ASN A 98 -4.82 -9.57 -1.14
CA ASN A 98 -6.24 -9.35 -1.26
C ASN A 98 -6.78 -10.19 -2.42
N TRP A 99 -7.12 -11.44 -2.13
CA TRP A 99 -7.65 -12.36 -3.13
C TRP A 99 -9.11 -12.71 -2.85
N ILE A 100 -9.78 -13.16 -3.91
CA ILE A 100 -11.17 -13.58 -3.90
C ILE A 100 -11.24 -14.95 -4.53
N VAL A 101 -11.72 -15.92 -3.76
CA VAL A 101 -12.00 -17.29 -4.21
C VAL A 101 -13.49 -17.40 -4.44
N ALA A 102 -13.90 -17.71 -5.67
CA ALA A 102 -15.28 -18.10 -5.91
C ALA A 102 -15.51 -19.50 -5.33
N SER A 103 -16.50 -19.70 -4.47
CA SER A 103 -16.84 -21.00 -3.89
C SER A 103 -18.36 -21.20 -3.92
N GLY A 104 -18.84 -21.88 -4.96
CA GLY A 104 -20.27 -21.97 -5.25
C GLY A 104 -20.87 -20.57 -5.48
N ASP A 105 -21.91 -20.23 -4.72
CA ASP A 105 -22.58 -18.92 -4.76
C ASP A 105 -21.96 -17.88 -3.82
N GLN A 106 -20.87 -18.23 -3.12
CA GLN A 106 -20.18 -17.35 -2.19
C GLN A 106 -18.80 -16.95 -2.69
N GLU A 107 -18.36 -15.77 -2.29
CA GLU A 107 -17.00 -15.30 -2.53
C GLU A 107 -16.26 -15.22 -1.19
N LEU A 108 -15.16 -15.96 -1.08
CA LEU A 108 -14.32 -15.95 0.10
C LEU A 108 -13.18 -14.97 -0.11
N ARG A 109 -13.08 -13.96 0.76
CA ARG A 109 -11.92 -13.07 0.82
C ARG A 109 -10.73 -13.81 1.42
N VAL A 110 -9.56 -13.63 0.83
CA VAL A 110 -8.29 -14.15 1.32
C VAL A 110 -7.35 -12.99 1.55
N THR A 111 -6.93 -12.80 2.80
CA THR A 111 -6.00 -11.73 3.18
C THR A 111 -4.78 -12.27 3.88
N GLY A 112 -3.67 -11.55 3.84
CA GLY A 112 -2.45 -12.03 4.45
C GLY A 112 -1.18 -11.31 4.03
N SER A 113 -0.06 -11.94 4.37
CA SER A 113 1.29 -11.45 4.06
C SER A 113 2.28 -12.60 4.12
N GLY A 114 3.50 -12.37 3.69
CA GLY A 114 4.55 -13.38 3.79
C GLY A 114 5.82 -12.95 3.08
N THR A 115 6.50 -13.92 2.48
CA THR A 115 7.78 -13.71 1.80
C THR A 115 7.82 -14.42 0.46
N TYR A 116 8.62 -13.87 -0.44
CA TYR A 116 8.98 -14.50 -1.69
C TYR A 116 10.49 -14.38 -1.87
N LYS A 117 11.12 -15.46 -2.32
CA LYS A 117 12.54 -15.42 -2.71
C LYS A 117 12.75 -16.12 -4.04
N VAL A 118 13.66 -15.58 -4.86
CA VAL A 118 13.96 -16.09 -6.20
C VAL A 118 15.43 -15.86 -6.54
N GLY A 119 16.07 -16.86 -7.13
CA GLY A 119 17.51 -16.85 -7.39
C GLY A 119 18.09 -18.26 -7.40
N GLY A 120 19.36 -18.40 -7.07
CA GLY A 120 20.10 -19.65 -7.17
C GLY A 120 21.29 -19.54 -8.12
N GLU A 121 22.37 -20.26 -7.79
CA GLU A 121 23.64 -20.19 -8.52
C GLU A 121 23.66 -21.13 -9.74
N PHE A 122 23.12 -22.35 -9.58
CA PHE A 122 23.18 -23.40 -10.61
C PHE A 122 21.85 -23.58 -11.34
N ALA A 123 20.74 -23.45 -10.62
CA ALA A 123 19.39 -23.50 -11.15
C ALA A 123 18.57 -22.42 -10.47
N VAL A 124 17.73 -21.73 -11.24
CA VAL A 124 16.81 -20.75 -10.67
C VAL A 124 15.74 -21.52 -9.89
N GLN A 125 15.62 -21.17 -8.62
CA GLN A 125 14.66 -21.67 -7.67
C GLN A 125 13.88 -20.49 -7.09
N GLN A 126 12.70 -20.80 -6.59
CA GLN A 126 11.81 -19.83 -5.95
C GLN A 126 11.11 -20.49 -4.76
N GLU A 127 10.71 -19.68 -3.79
CA GLU A 127 9.85 -20.08 -2.68
C GLU A 127 8.88 -18.95 -2.37
N LEU A 128 7.59 -19.28 -2.31
CA LEU A 128 6.52 -18.40 -1.89
C LEU A 128 5.89 -18.95 -0.61
N ALA A 129 5.80 -18.08 0.39
CA ALA A 129 5.59 -18.45 1.76
C ALA A 129 4.62 -17.43 2.39
N LEU A 130 3.33 -17.75 2.48
CA LEU A 130 2.27 -16.83 2.89
C LEU A 130 1.53 -17.30 4.15
N ASP A 131 1.19 -16.37 5.03
CA ASP A 131 0.24 -16.57 6.11
C ASP A 131 -1.09 -15.93 5.70
N LEU A 132 -2.09 -16.77 5.42
CA LEU A 132 -3.36 -16.38 4.80
C LEU A 132 -4.54 -16.64 5.73
N LYS A 133 -5.46 -15.68 5.81
CA LYS A 133 -6.79 -15.83 6.39
C LYS A 133 -7.80 -16.02 5.25
N ILE A 134 -8.57 -17.11 5.26
CA ILE A 134 -9.62 -17.39 4.26
C ILE A 134 -11.00 -17.22 4.92
N GLY A 135 -11.75 -16.22 4.48
CA GLY A 135 -13.00 -15.81 5.12
C GLY A 135 -12.79 -15.44 6.59
N ASP A 136 -13.57 -16.04 7.47
CA ASP A 136 -13.46 -15.87 8.93
C ASP A 136 -12.61 -16.94 9.63
N SER A 137 -11.92 -17.78 8.85
CA SER A 137 -11.06 -18.82 9.40
C SER A 137 -9.86 -18.24 10.16
N GLU A 138 -9.16 -19.09 10.91
CA GLU A 138 -7.86 -18.73 11.46
C GLU A 138 -6.82 -18.54 10.36
N VAL A 139 -5.76 -17.78 10.66
CA VAL A 139 -4.61 -17.61 9.76
C VAL A 139 -3.88 -18.94 9.62
N GLN A 140 -3.60 -19.34 8.39
CA GLN A 140 -2.93 -20.58 8.04
C GLN A 140 -1.71 -20.30 7.16
N ARG A 141 -0.66 -21.09 7.38
CA ARG A 141 0.59 -21.03 6.63
C ARG A 141 0.46 -21.82 5.33
N PHE A 142 0.82 -21.20 4.22
CA PHE A 142 0.94 -21.80 2.90
C PHE A 142 2.37 -21.65 2.41
N ASP A 143 2.97 -22.75 1.99
CA ASP A 143 4.37 -22.76 1.57
C ASP A 143 4.53 -23.62 0.32
N SER A 144 5.31 -23.14 -0.63
CA SER A 144 5.73 -23.94 -1.79
C SER A 144 6.90 -24.86 -1.46
N GLY A 145 7.65 -24.53 -0.40
CA GLY A 145 9.04 -24.93 -0.26
C GLY A 145 9.92 -24.32 -1.37
N LEU A 146 11.21 -24.66 -1.34
CA LEU A 146 12.13 -24.25 -2.37
C LEU A 146 11.98 -25.15 -3.60
N VAL A 147 11.41 -24.61 -4.67
CA VAL A 147 11.09 -25.35 -5.89
C VAL A 147 11.82 -24.78 -7.11
N PRO A 148 12.13 -25.60 -8.13
CA PRO A 148 12.61 -25.08 -9.41
C PRO A 148 11.61 -24.10 -10.02
N GLY A 149 12.06 -22.96 -10.52
CA GLY A 149 11.19 -21.93 -11.09
C GLY A 149 11.78 -20.53 -11.04
N GLY A 150 10.95 -19.49 -11.22
CA GLY A 150 11.40 -18.10 -11.15
C GLY A 150 12.23 -17.58 -12.33
N GLY A 151 12.57 -18.44 -13.32
CA GLY A 151 13.32 -18.02 -14.52
C GLY A 151 12.58 -17.05 -15.44
N LYS A 152 11.30 -16.76 -15.17
CA LYS A 152 10.48 -15.74 -15.86
C LYS A 152 10.19 -14.51 -14.99
N PHE A 153 10.85 -14.39 -13.83
CA PHE A 153 10.69 -13.24 -12.97
C PHE A 153 10.87 -11.93 -13.78
N PRO A 154 9.95 -10.95 -13.67
CA PRO A 154 9.01 -10.75 -12.57
C PRO A 154 7.72 -11.58 -12.61
N ASP A 155 7.44 -12.39 -13.63
CA ASP A 155 6.27 -13.27 -13.59
C ASP A 155 6.46 -14.39 -12.55
N ILE A 156 5.46 -14.56 -11.68
CA ILE A 156 5.43 -15.58 -10.63
C ILE A 156 4.49 -16.69 -11.06
N SER A 157 4.94 -17.93 -10.94
CA SER A 157 4.14 -19.13 -11.17
C SER A 157 4.61 -20.20 -10.19
N VAL A 158 3.85 -20.39 -9.11
CA VAL A 158 4.23 -21.27 -8.01
C VAL A 158 2.99 -21.83 -7.33
N THR A 159 3.08 -23.09 -6.87
CA THR A 159 2.02 -23.71 -6.07
C THR A 159 2.39 -23.61 -4.61
N ILE A 160 1.48 -23.08 -3.78
CA ILE A 160 1.61 -23.05 -2.33
C ILE A 160 0.52 -23.93 -1.70
N SER A 161 0.84 -24.60 -0.60
CA SER A 161 -0.07 -25.53 0.07
C SER A 161 0.13 -25.49 1.58
N MET A 162 -0.87 -25.90 2.35
CA MET A 162 -0.72 -25.96 3.81
C MET A 162 0.08 -27.17 4.26
N SER A 163 -0.05 -28.29 3.54
CA SER A 163 0.47 -29.60 3.96
C SER A 163 1.22 -30.33 2.85
N GLY A 164 1.80 -29.60 1.90
CA GLY A 164 2.66 -30.17 0.86
C GLY A 164 1.92 -31.03 -0.16
N GLN A 165 0.61 -30.81 -0.34
CA GLN A 165 -0.27 -31.60 -1.20
C GLN A 165 -0.34 -33.07 -0.78
N VAL A 166 -0.43 -33.32 0.52
CA VAL A 166 -0.56 -34.66 1.08
C VAL A 166 -1.95 -34.84 1.69
N CYS A 167 -2.70 -35.82 1.16
CA CYS A 167 -4.04 -36.10 1.63
C CYS A 167 -4.94 -34.87 1.61
N PHE A 168 -5.74 -34.58 2.64
CA PHE A 168 -6.60 -33.42 2.63
C PHE A 168 -5.77 -32.14 2.78
N ASP A 169 -5.75 -31.31 1.76
CA ASP A 169 -4.98 -30.07 1.73
C ASP A 169 -5.76 -28.95 1.03
N THR A 170 -5.31 -27.72 1.29
CA THR A 170 -5.74 -26.52 0.59
C THR A 170 -4.54 -25.97 -0.18
N VAL A 171 -4.76 -25.71 -1.47
CA VAL A 171 -3.69 -25.40 -2.42
C VAL A 171 -4.08 -24.19 -3.24
N PHE A 172 -3.12 -23.28 -3.42
CA PHE A 172 -3.22 -22.22 -4.40
C PHE A 172 -2.18 -22.44 -5.49
N LEU A 173 -2.62 -22.46 -6.74
CA LEU A 173 -1.76 -22.14 -7.87
C LEU A 173 -1.73 -20.61 -8.00
N VAL A 174 -0.56 -20.03 -7.72
CA VAL A 174 -0.34 -18.58 -7.78
C VAL A 174 0.37 -18.25 -9.09
N GLY A 175 -0.38 -17.75 -10.06
CA GLY A 175 0.15 -17.14 -11.27
C GLY A 175 -0.04 -15.63 -11.20
N ALA A 176 1.02 -14.83 -11.18
CA ALA A 176 0.91 -13.39 -11.00
C ALA A 176 1.94 -12.62 -11.83
N SER A 177 1.56 -11.42 -12.25
CA SER A 177 2.42 -10.50 -13.00
C SER A 177 2.33 -9.09 -12.40
N PRO A 178 3.39 -8.27 -12.50
CA PRO A 178 3.33 -6.86 -12.13
C PRO A 178 2.21 -6.14 -12.88
N VAL A 179 1.48 -5.27 -12.19
CA VAL A 179 0.46 -4.42 -12.81
C VAL A 179 1.16 -3.31 -13.60
N PRO A 180 0.90 -3.19 -14.91
CA PRO A 180 1.42 -2.09 -15.70
C PRO A 180 0.94 -0.74 -15.15
N PRO A 181 1.78 0.32 -15.11
CA PRO A 181 1.39 1.62 -14.55
C PRO A 181 0.15 2.25 -15.18
N ASP A 182 -0.14 1.97 -16.45
CA ASP A 182 -1.34 2.41 -17.17
C ASP A 182 -2.63 1.69 -16.73
N GLN A 183 -2.51 0.58 -16.00
CA GLN A 183 -3.60 -0.19 -15.41
C GLN A 183 -3.77 0.07 -13.90
N VAL A 184 -2.99 0.99 -13.35
CA VAL A 184 -3.18 1.53 -12.00
C VAL A 184 -3.89 2.87 -12.16
N HIS A 185 -5.17 2.91 -11.80
CA HIS A 185 -6.01 4.10 -11.96
C HIS A 185 -6.05 4.87 -10.64
N PRO A 186 -5.29 5.97 -10.48
CA PRO A 186 -5.23 6.69 -9.21
C PRO A 186 -6.50 7.50 -8.95
N TYR A 187 -6.83 7.64 -7.67
CA TYR A 187 -7.98 8.36 -7.13
C TYR A 187 -7.54 9.27 -5.98
N ILE A 188 -8.28 10.35 -5.80
CA ILE A 188 -8.14 11.26 -4.67
C ILE A 188 -9.47 11.36 -3.92
N LEU A 189 -9.40 11.35 -2.59
CA LEU A 189 -10.56 11.62 -1.73
C LEU A 189 -10.92 13.10 -1.80
N LEU A 190 -12.20 13.38 -1.99
CA LEU A 190 -12.76 14.71 -1.99
C LEU A 190 -12.97 15.24 -0.57
N PRO A 191 -12.96 16.57 -0.34
CA PRO A 191 -13.06 17.17 1.00
C PRO A 191 -14.32 16.80 1.79
N GLU A 192 -15.38 16.38 1.10
CA GLU A 192 -16.61 15.87 1.71
C GLU A 192 -16.47 14.47 2.34
N SER A 193 -15.39 13.74 2.07
CA SER A 193 -15.16 12.41 2.66
C SER A 193 -15.01 12.50 4.17
N THR A 194 -15.71 11.65 4.91
CA THR A 194 -15.67 11.63 6.37
C THR A 194 -15.59 10.24 6.98
N VAL A 195 -15.10 10.19 8.21
CA VAL A 195 -15.23 9.03 9.10
C VAL A 195 -15.97 9.42 10.37
N GLN A 196 -16.97 8.64 10.74
CA GLN A 196 -17.80 8.87 11.91
C GLN A 196 -17.85 7.59 12.75
N ARG A 197 -17.69 7.72 14.06
CA ARG A 197 -17.81 6.61 15.01
C ARG A 197 -18.85 6.97 16.06
N GLY A 198 -19.76 6.07 16.38
CA GLY A 198 -20.80 6.31 17.38
C GLY A 198 -21.90 5.25 17.35
N CYS A 199 -22.99 5.52 18.09
CA CYS A 199 -24.16 4.65 18.06
C CYS A 199 -25.14 5.03 16.95
N PHE A 200 -25.41 4.07 16.09
CA PHE A 200 -26.48 4.07 15.13
C PHE A 200 -27.67 3.27 15.67
N PRO A 201 -28.89 3.45 15.11
CA PRO A 201 -30.04 2.66 15.51
C PRO A 201 -29.74 1.15 15.54
N PRO A 202 -30.29 0.38 16.51
CA PRO A 202 -31.27 0.77 17.51
C PRO A 202 -30.67 1.29 18.83
N CYS A 203 -29.34 1.42 18.97
CA CYS A 203 -28.74 1.83 20.23
C CYS A 203 -28.78 3.35 20.43
N GLU A 204 -29.13 3.78 21.64
CA GLU A 204 -29.15 5.19 22.03
C GLU A 204 -27.84 5.56 22.75
N CYS A 205 -26.86 6.09 22.01
CA CYS A 205 -25.71 6.80 22.58
C CYS A 205 -25.26 7.92 21.64
N PRO A 206 -24.41 8.87 22.08
CA PRO A 206 -24.00 9.98 21.22
C PRO A 206 -23.30 9.51 19.94
N LEU A 207 -23.80 9.96 18.80
CA LEU A 207 -23.07 9.92 17.54
C LEU A 207 -21.86 10.88 17.64
N GLY A 208 -20.67 10.38 17.34
CA GLY A 208 -19.49 11.23 17.25
C GLY A 208 -19.62 12.22 16.10
N VAL A 209 -18.90 13.35 16.18
CA VAL A 209 -18.85 14.32 15.08
C VAL A 209 -18.08 13.69 13.91
N PRO A 210 -18.61 13.74 12.67
CA PRO A 210 -17.87 13.31 11.48
C PRO A 210 -16.53 14.02 11.38
N ARG A 211 -15.47 13.27 11.12
CA ARG A 211 -14.11 13.82 10.94
C ARG A 211 -13.72 13.74 9.47
N PRO A 212 -13.16 14.81 8.90
CA PRO A 212 -12.64 14.76 7.53
C PRO A 212 -11.58 13.67 7.37
N ILE A 213 -11.64 12.96 6.27
CA ILE A 213 -10.59 12.03 5.81
C ILE A 213 -10.18 12.44 4.40
N GLY A 214 -8.87 12.45 4.13
CA GLY A 214 -8.34 12.80 2.82
C GLY A 214 -7.14 11.93 2.48
N GLY A 215 -6.76 11.90 1.21
CA GLY A 215 -5.64 11.09 0.72
C GLY A 215 -5.90 10.51 -0.65
N THR A 216 -5.12 9.48 -1.01
CA THR A 216 -5.19 8.83 -2.32
C THR A 216 -5.34 7.32 -2.19
N PHE A 217 -5.81 6.70 -3.27
CA PHE A 217 -5.76 5.26 -3.48
C PHE A 217 -5.72 5.01 -4.98
N ALA A 218 -5.63 3.75 -5.41
CA ALA A 218 -5.78 3.39 -6.81
C ALA A 218 -6.74 2.22 -7.00
N LEU A 219 -7.29 2.13 -8.21
CA LEU A 219 -8.06 0.99 -8.68
C LEU A 219 -7.28 0.21 -9.73
N VAL A 220 -7.34 -1.12 -9.64
CA VAL A 220 -6.76 -2.05 -10.61
C VAL A 220 -7.83 -3.03 -11.08
N ASP A 221 -7.99 -3.18 -12.38
CA ASP A 221 -8.96 -4.14 -12.96
C ASP A 221 -8.66 -5.58 -12.52
N LEU A 222 -9.66 -6.24 -11.92
CA LEU A 222 -9.61 -7.67 -11.59
C LEU A 222 -10.40 -8.51 -12.59
N ARG A 223 -11.63 -8.10 -12.87
CA ARG A 223 -12.56 -8.85 -13.72
C ARG A 223 -13.58 -7.91 -14.35
N GLN A 224 -13.87 -8.13 -15.62
CA GLN A 224 -14.99 -7.52 -16.32
C GLN A 224 -16.04 -8.60 -16.58
N GLY A 225 -17.11 -8.59 -15.80
CA GLY A 225 -18.25 -9.47 -15.95
C GLY A 225 -19.38 -8.83 -16.76
N PRO A 226 -20.37 -9.61 -17.21
CA PRO A 226 -21.52 -9.08 -17.95
C PRO A 226 -22.39 -8.15 -17.10
N LEU A 227 -22.39 -8.34 -15.78
CA LEU A 227 -23.17 -7.55 -14.83
C LEU A 227 -22.32 -6.53 -14.08
N PHE A 228 -21.11 -6.89 -13.68
CA PHE A 228 -20.27 -6.06 -12.82
C PHE A 228 -18.84 -5.97 -13.37
N VAL A 229 -18.29 -4.77 -13.31
CA VAL A 229 -16.84 -4.55 -13.33
C VAL A 229 -16.35 -4.64 -11.89
N GLU A 230 -15.25 -5.35 -11.68
CA GLU A 230 -14.65 -5.55 -10.38
C GLU A 230 -13.18 -5.12 -10.39
N LEU A 231 -12.86 -4.32 -9.38
CA LEU A 231 -11.61 -3.59 -9.24
C LEU A 231 -11.02 -3.88 -7.86
N ALA A 232 -9.70 -4.03 -7.77
CA ALA A 232 -8.98 -4.00 -6.51
C ALA A 232 -8.77 -2.54 -6.09
N VAL A 233 -9.02 -2.25 -4.83
CA VAL A 233 -8.58 -1.02 -4.16
C VAL A 233 -7.20 -1.28 -3.59
N VAL A 234 -6.21 -0.54 -4.06
CA VAL A 234 -4.79 -0.67 -3.69
C VAL A 234 -4.20 0.68 -3.31
N ASP A 235 -3.01 0.66 -2.71
CA ASP A 235 -2.24 1.86 -2.34
C ASP A 235 -3.04 2.89 -1.54
N VAL A 236 -3.86 2.42 -0.60
CA VAL A 236 -4.62 3.31 0.31
C VAL A 236 -3.63 4.06 1.20
N ASP A 237 -3.56 5.37 1.02
CA ASP A 237 -2.79 6.29 1.85
C ASP A 237 -3.69 7.47 2.22
N TRP A 238 -4.42 7.30 3.32
CA TRP A 238 -5.35 8.30 3.83
C TRP A 238 -4.92 8.82 5.19
N LEU A 239 -5.46 9.98 5.55
CA LEU A 239 -5.22 10.65 6.81
C LEU A 239 -6.54 11.17 7.38
N ILE A 240 -6.89 10.69 8.57
CA ILE A 240 -8.04 11.23 9.32
C ILE A 240 -7.57 12.48 10.05
N ALA A 241 -8.26 13.60 9.80
CA ALA A 241 -7.98 14.87 10.45
C ALA A 241 -8.18 14.78 11.98
N ARG A 242 -7.27 15.40 12.73
CA ARG A 242 -7.37 15.60 14.18
C ARG A 242 -7.57 17.08 14.49
N ALA A 243 -7.66 17.39 15.79
CA ALA A 243 -7.67 18.76 16.27
C ALA A 243 -6.51 19.59 15.67
N PRO A 244 -6.70 20.90 15.42
CA PRO A 244 -5.65 21.76 14.88
C PRO A 244 -4.35 21.64 15.67
N GLY A 245 -3.24 21.37 14.97
CA GLY A 245 -1.91 21.19 15.58
C GLY A 245 -1.56 19.75 15.99
N ALA A 246 -2.46 18.78 15.82
CA ALA A 246 -2.16 17.36 16.00
C ALA A 246 -1.92 16.66 14.64
N SER A 247 -0.95 15.75 14.59
CA SER A 247 -0.76 14.88 13.44
C SER A 247 -1.99 13.99 13.23
N GLY A 248 -2.45 13.90 11.98
CA GLY A 248 -3.58 13.05 11.61
C GLY A 248 -3.34 11.56 11.89
N ILE A 249 -4.39 10.76 11.78
CA ILE A 249 -4.30 9.30 11.95
C ILE A 249 -4.12 8.68 10.56
N PRO A 250 -2.99 8.02 10.28
CA PRO A 250 -2.79 7.36 8.99
C PRO A 250 -3.75 6.18 8.87
N VAL A 251 -4.24 5.97 7.67
CA VAL A 251 -5.09 4.83 7.30
C VAL A 251 -4.50 4.20 6.06
N HIS A 252 -4.21 2.90 6.17
CA HIS A 252 -3.70 2.08 5.08
C HIS A 252 -4.59 0.86 4.92
N GLY A 253 -4.58 0.26 3.73
CA GLY A 253 -5.36 -0.93 3.52
C GLY A 253 -5.54 -1.30 2.06
N ILE A 254 -6.45 -2.21 1.87
CA ILE A 254 -6.77 -2.86 0.61
C ILE A 254 -8.27 -3.08 0.54
N GLY A 255 -8.77 -3.38 -0.65
CA GLY A 255 -10.13 -3.85 -0.77
C GLY A 255 -10.56 -4.11 -2.19
N THR A 256 -11.86 -4.16 -2.38
CA THR A 256 -12.49 -4.41 -3.66
C THR A 256 -13.59 -3.38 -3.87
N TYR A 257 -13.74 -2.96 -5.12
CA TYR A 257 -14.84 -2.14 -5.56
C TYR A 257 -15.49 -2.82 -6.76
N ARG A 258 -16.80 -3.03 -6.71
CA ARG A 258 -17.56 -3.51 -7.87
C ARG A 258 -18.65 -2.52 -8.21
N VAL A 259 -18.89 -2.34 -9.50
CA VAL A 259 -19.90 -1.43 -10.04
C VAL A 259 -20.51 -2.02 -11.30
N GLY A 260 -21.82 -1.86 -11.47
CA GLY A 260 -22.56 -2.40 -12.61
C GLY A 260 -23.99 -2.75 -12.23
N GLY A 261 -24.62 -3.65 -12.97
CA GLY A 261 -26.00 -4.08 -12.78
C GLY A 261 -26.79 -4.02 -14.08
N GLU A 262 -27.80 -4.88 -14.20
CA GLU A 262 -28.60 -5.02 -15.42
C GLU A 262 -29.71 -3.96 -15.52
N PHE A 263 -30.43 -3.74 -14.40
CA PHE A 263 -31.62 -2.89 -14.37
C PHE A 263 -31.39 -1.56 -13.64
N ALA A 264 -30.56 -1.59 -12.60
CA ALA A 264 -30.11 -0.42 -11.86
C ALA A 264 -28.60 -0.53 -11.69
N VAL A 265 -27.91 0.61 -11.76
CA VAL A 265 -26.49 0.65 -11.42
C VAL A 265 -26.38 0.53 -9.90
N GLN A 266 -25.66 -0.50 -9.49
CA GLN A 266 -25.34 -0.83 -8.12
C GLN A 266 -23.83 -0.86 -7.95
N GLN A 267 -23.39 -0.63 -6.72
CA GLN A 267 -21.99 -0.65 -6.35
C GLN A 267 -21.80 -1.29 -4.98
N GLN A 268 -20.60 -1.81 -4.74
CA GLN A 268 -20.17 -2.26 -3.43
C GLN A 268 -18.69 -1.94 -3.23
N LEU A 269 -18.37 -1.41 -2.05
CA LEU A 269 -17.03 -1.16 -1.58
C LEU A 269 -16.76 -2.02 -0.34
N SER A 270 -15.73 -2.85 -0.40
CA SER A 270 -15.34 -3.76 0.68
C SER A 270 -13.86 -3.60 0.98
N LEU A 271 -13.52 -3.00 2.12
CA LEU A 271 -12.16 -2.59 2.49
C LEU A 271 -11.70 -3.29 3.78
N ASP A 272 -10.41 -3.61 3.85
CA ASP A 272 -9.72 -3.95 5.09
C ASP A 272 -8.73 -2.83 5.41
N LEU A 273 -9.06 -2.00 6.39
CA LEU A 273 -8.32 -0.78 6.73
C LEU A 273 -7.64 -0.91 8.10
N ARG A 274 -6.36 -0.58 8.15
CA ARG A 274 -5.61 -0.35 9.40
C ARG A 274 -5.65 1.12 9.75
N VAL A 275 -6.24 1.45 10.89
CA VAL A 275 -6.33 2.82 11.39
C VAL A 275 -5.25 3.04 12.46
N GLY A 276 -4.23 3.84 12.14
CA GLY A 276 -3.10 4.06 13.03
C GLY A 276 -2.26 2.79 13.24
N LYS A 277 -2.25 2.26 14.46
CA LYS A 277 -1.50 1.04 14.84
C LYS A 277 -2.41 -0.16 15.13
N GLU A 278 -3.72 0.00 14.94
CA GLU A 278 -4.69 -1.07 15.15
C GLU A 278 -4.60 -2.12 14.03
N GLY A 279 -5.11 -3.31 14.30
CA GLY A 279 -5.25 -4.35 13.28
C GLY A 279 -6.20 -3.93 12.15
N PRO A 280 -6.18 -4.64 11.01
CA PRO A 280 -7.11 -4.36 9.93
C PRO A 280 -8.56 -4.56 10.39
N THR A 281 -9.41 -3.61 10.06
CA THR A 281 -10.86 -3.64 10.31
C THR A 281 -11.58 -3.70 8.97
N HIS A 282 -12.56 -4.58 8.86
CA HIS A 282 -13.35 -4.73 7.66
C HIS A 282 -14.44 -3.65 7.58
N PHE A 283 -14.58 -3.01 6.43
CA PHE A 283 -15.67 -2.10 6.10
C PHE A 283 -16.37 -2.63 4.86
N ASP A 284 -17.69 -2.75 4.90
CA ASP A 284 -18.49 -3.14 3.75
C ASP A 284 -19.69 -2.18 3.61
N SER A 285 -19.95 -1.75 2.39
CA SER A 285 -21.18 -1.03 2.04
C SER A 285 -22.36 -1.98 1.85
N GLY A 286 -22.08 -3.27 1.60
CA GLY A 286 -23.02 -4.16 0.93
C GLY A 286 -23.26 -3.72 -0.52
N LEU A 287 -24.12 -4.44 -1.23
CA LEU A 287 -24.55 -4.04 -2.56
C LEU A 287 -25.65 -2.97 -2.44
N VAL A 288 -25.32 -1.75 -2.85
CA VAL A 288 -26.21 -0.58 -2.75
C VAL A 288 -26.44 0.05 -4.12
N ASP A 289 -27.55 0.74 -4.28
CA ASP A 289 -27.80 1.52 -5.50
C ASP A 289 -26.81 2.68 -5.61
N GLY A 290 -26.24 2.90 -6.79
CA GLY A 290 -25.24 3.93 -7.04
C GLY A 290 -24.20 3.53 -8.08
N GLY A 291 -23.19 4.39 -8.30
CA GLY A 291 -22.17 4.17 -9.33
C GLY A 291 -22.57 4.61 -10.74
N GLY A 292 -23.76 5.23 -10.91
CA GLY A 292 -24.19 5.79 -12.20
C GLY A 292 -23.31 6.94 -12.72
N GLU A 293 -22.50 7.54 -11.85
CA GLU A 293 -21.51 8.58 -12.18
C GLU A 293 -20.08 8.03 -12.26
N PHE A 294 -19.88 6.70 -12.25
CA PHE A 294 -18.57 6.09 -12.38
C PHE A 294 -17.84 6.65 -13.61
N PRO A 295 -16.59 7.14 -13.48
CA PRO A 295 -15.61 6.81 -12.44
C PRO A 295 -15.67 7.65 -11.15
N ARG A 296 -16.66 8.51 -10.93
CA ARG A 296 -16.87 9.09 -9.58
C ARG A 296 -17.36 7.99 -8.63
N ILE A 297 -16.81 7.97 -7.42
CA ILE A 297 -17.23 7.06 -6.36
C ILE A 297 -17.84 7.89 -5.23
N ASP A 298 -19.11 7.67 -4.94
CA ASP A 298 -19.80 8.18 -3.77
C ASP A 298 -20.47 6.99 -3.08
N ILE A 299 -19.95 6.56 -1.94
CA ILE A 299 -20.42 5.37 -1.25
C ILE A 299 -20.09 5.42 0.24
N SER A 300 -20.99 4.90 1.06
CA SER A 300 -20.76 4.74 2.50
C SER A 300 -20.57 3.26 2.85
N ALA A 301 -19.54 2.96 3.64
CA ALA A 301 -19.22 1.63 4.13
C ALA A 301 -19.10 1.62 5.65
N SER A 302 -19.43 0.50 6.28
CA SER A 302 -19.45 0.40 7.75
C SER A 302 -18.88 -0.93 8.25
N VAL A 303 -18.51 -0.99 9.53
CA VAL A 303 -17.93 -2.22 10.10
C VAL A 303 -19.03 -3.21 10.48
N HIS A 304 -20.19 -2.73 10.94
CA HIS A 304 -21.28 -3.55 11.47
C HIS A 304 -22.65 -3.22 10.85
N GLY A 305 -22.68 -2.69 9.63
CA GLY A 305 -23.92 -2.39 8.93
C GLY A 305 -24.75 -1.28 9.58
N LEU A 306 -24.09 -0.32 10.25
CA LEU A 306 -24.73 0.75 11.02
C LEU A 306 -25.63 0.24 12.14
N HIS A 307 -25.26 -0.88 12.77
CA HIS A 307 -26.02 -1.44 13.87
C HIS A 307 -25.34 -1.14 15.22
N CYS A 308 -26.02 -0.36 16.07
CA CYS A 308 -25.49 0.03 17.38
C CYS A 308 -24.13 0.75 17.26
N PHE A 309 -23.11 0.36 18.03
CA PHE A 309 -21.83 1.05 17.97
C PHE A 309 -21.06 0.65 16.72
N ASP A 310 -20.86 1.61 15.82
CA ASP A 310 -20.22 1.35 14.54
C ASP A 310 -19.26 2.47 14.12
N THR A 311 -18.45 2.19 13.10
CA THR A 311 -17.66 3.17 12.37
C THR A 311 -18.14 3.22 10.93
N LEU A 312 -18.64 4.38 10.52
CA LEU A 312 -19.06 4.72 9.17
C LEU A 312 -17.93 5.46 8.47
N LEU A 313 -17.60 4.99 7.28
CA LEU A 313 -16.76 5.67 6.30
C LEU A 313 -17.67 6.17 5.18
N ASP A 314 -17.77 7.48 5.01
CA ASP A 314 -18.49 8.11 3.91
C ASP A 314 -17.46 8.62 2.90
N LEU A 315 -17.39 7.97 1.74
CA LEU A 315 -16.28 8.10 0.81
C LEU A 315 -16.75 8.73 -0.50
N HIS A 316 -16.09 9.84 -0.85
CA HIS A 316 -16.29 10.56 -2.10
C HIS A 316 -14.94 10.70 -2.81
N ALA A 317 -14.83 10.20 -4.03
CA ALA A 317 -13.57 10.16 -4.75
C ALA A 317 -13.75 10.38 -6.26
N LEU A 318 -12.71 10.94 -6.88
CA LEU A 318 -12.61 11.12 -8.32
C LEU A 318 -11.25 10.62 -8.83
N PRO A 319 -11.16 10.21 -10.11
CA PRO A 319 -9.89 9.91 -10.75
C PRO A 319 -8.91 11.08 -10.61
N HIS A 320 -7.69 10.76 -10.19
CA HIS A 320 -6.62 11.73 -10.03
C HIS A 320 -5.80 11.80 -11.31
N GLN A 321 -5.94 12.89 -12.08
CA GLN A 321 -5.05 13.16 -13.21
C GLN A 321 -3.74 13.79 -12.73
N GLY A 322 -2.98 13.05 -11.94
CA GLY A 322 -1.60 13.36 -11.58
C GLY A 322 -0.74 12.13 -11.81
N PRO A 323 0.57 12.28 -12.10
CA PRO A 323 1.47 11.13 -12.09
C PRO A 323 1.31 10.42 -10.74
N ALA A 324 1.30 9.09 -10.71
CA ALA A 324 1.39 8.33 -9.46
C ALA A 324 2.58 8.88 -8.68
N LEU A 325 2.30 9.68 -7.65
CA LEU A 325 3.33 10.49 -7.01
C LEU A 325 4.20 9.55 -6.18
N GLY A 326 5.34 9.19 -6.75
CA GLY A 326 6.51 8.80 -5.98
C GLY A 326 6.71 9.82 -4.86
N TRP A 327 6.76 9.31 -3.64
CA TRP A 327 6.75 10.06 -2.39
C TRP A 327 7.65 11.30 -2.44
N GLY A 328 7.03 12.48 -2.43
CA GLY A 328 7.77 13.72 -2.47
C GLY A 328 6.88 14.95 -2.41
N ARG A 329 6.73 15.48 -1.19
CA ARG A 329 6.26 16.84 -0.82
C ARG A 329 4.76 17.02 -0.58
N PHE A 330 4.32 16.57 0.60
CA PHE A 330 3.52 17.45 1.44
C PHE A 330 4.47 18.24 2.36
N SER A 331 4.95 19.39 1.87
CA SER A 331 5.55 20.42 2.71
C SER A 331 4.48 21.48 2.92
N ALA A 332 4.10 21.66 4.18
CA ALA A 332 3.10 22.62 4.64
C ALA A 332 3.29 24.01 4.03
N ARG A 333 2.18 24.64 3.66
CA ARG A 333 1.97 26.08 3.79
C ARG A 333 0.73 26.29 4.64
#